data_AF-A0A645A0J2-F1
#
_entry.id   AF-A0A645A0J2-F1
#
_cell.length_a   1.000
_cell.length_b   1.000
_cell.length_c   1.000
_cell.angle_alpha   90.00
_cell.angle_beta   90.00
_cell.angle_gamma   90.00
#
_symmetry.space_group_name_H-M   'P 1'
#
loop_
_entity.id
_entity.type
_entity.pdbx_description
1 polymer ?
#
loop_
_entity_poly.entity_id
_entity_poly.type
_entity_poly.pdbx_seq_one_letter_code
_entity_poly.pdbx_strand_id
1 'polypeptide(L)' 'MRARGQSFGSLTHWTFAALTTYAFPPIVDKLGGGIAFAIFFVFMCGQLLWVQKVMPETKGVPLEEMSAKLGLEQ' A
#
# COMPACT_ATOMS: atom_id res chain seq x y z
N MET A 1 0.64 16.42 12.51
CA MET A 1 0.07 15.28 11.76
C MET A 1 1.01 14.65 10.72
N ARG A 2 1.89 15.41 10.03
CA ARG A 2 2.81 14.87 8.99
C ARG A 2 3.76 13.76 9.47
N ALA A 3 4.40 13.94 10.62
CA ALA A 3 5.33 12.96 11.18
C ALA A 3 4.67 11.61 11.48
N ARG A 4 3.44 11.61 12.02
CA ARG A 4 2.66 10.39 12.32
C ARG A 4 2.31 9.62 11.04
N GLY A 5 1.91 10.33 9.97
CA GLY A 5 1.65 9.73 8.67
C GLY A 5 2.89 9.10 8.05
N GLN A 6 4.04 9.79 8.14
CA GLN A 6 5.33 9.27 7.66
C GLN A 6 5.79 8.04 8.45
N SER A 7 5.73 8.06 9.78
CA SER A 7 6.10 6.90 10.61
C SER A 7 5.20 5.70 10.33
N PHE A 8 3.90 5.89 10.16
CA PHE A 8 2.96 4.81 9.84
C PHE A 8 3.19 4.23 8.44
N GLY A 9 3.45 5.10 7.45
CA GLY A 9 3.80 4.69 6.09
C GLY A 9 5.09 3.87 6.06
N SER A 10 6.15 4.34 6.72
CA SER A 10 7.42 3.63 6.81
C SER A 10 7.29 2.30 7.55
N LEU A 11 6.55 2.25 8.67
CA LEU A 11 6.28 1.00 9.40
C LEU A 11 5.62 -0.02 8.47
N THR A 12 4.51 0.38 7.83
CA THR A 12 3.78 -0.48 6.90
C THR A 12 4.71 -0.99 5.80
N HIS A 13 5.46 -0.10 5.15
CA HIS A 13 6.38 -0.47 4.08
C HIS A 13 7.41 -1.51 4.54
N TRP A 14 8.12 -1.25 5.65
CA TRP A 14 9.16 -2.15 6.14
C TRP A 14 8.63 -3.49 6.63
N THR A 15 7.46 -3.51 7.28
CA THR A 15 6.83 -4.76 7.72
C THR A 15 6.45 -5.64 6.52
N PHE A 16 5.80 -5.07 5.50
CA PHE A 16 5.44 -5.83 4.31
C PHE A 16 6.67 -6.23 3.48
N ALA A 17 7.71 -5.40 3.41
CA ALA A 17 8.97 -5.76 2.76
C ALA A 17 9.63 -6.98 3.43
N ALA A 18 9.72 -6.99 4.76
CA ALA A 18 10.25 -8.12 5.51
C ALA A 18 9.40 -9.39 5.29
N LEU A 19 8.08 -9.27 5.40
CA LEU A 19 7.16 -10.39 5.18
C LEU A 19 7.33 -10.99 3.77
N THR A 20 7.39 -10.14 2.75
CA THR A 20 7.56 -10.59 1.36
C THR A 20 8.91 -11.29 1.17
N THR A 21 9.97 -10.78 1.80
CA THR A 21 11.32 -11.37 1.74
C THR A 21 11.35 -12.79 2.33
N TYR A 22 10.67 -13.01 3.45
CA TYR A 22 10.63 -14.34 4.09
C TYR A 22 9.58 -15.28 3.46
N ALA A 23 8.47 -14.76 2.95
CA ALA A 23 7.40 -15.56 2.36
C ALA A 23 7.70 -15.98 0.91
N PHE A 24 8.49 -15.20 0.16
CA PHE A 24 8.72 -15.47 -1.26
C PHE A 24 9.46 -16.80 -1.53
N PRO A 25 10.59 -17.12 -0.87
CA PRO A 25 11.29 -18.40 -1.11
C PRO A 25 10.42 -19.65 -0.89
N PRO A 26 9.69 -19.82 0.23
CA PRO A 26 8.87 -21.02 0.44
C PRO A 26 7.65 -21.11 -0.49
N ILE A 27 7.13 -19.97 -0.97
CA ILE A 27 6.05 -19.95 -1.97
C ILE A 27 6.58 -20.45 -3.32
N VAL A 28 7.73 -19.95 -3.77
CA VAL A 28 8.34 -20.37 -5.04
C VAL A 28 8.76 -21.84 -4.98
N ASP A 29 9.33 -22.29 -3.86
CA ASP A 29 9.77 -23.68 -3.68
C ASP A 29 8.61 -24.69 -3.74
N LYS A 30 7.45 -24.35 -3.14
CA LYS A 30 6.28 -25.25 -3.10
C LYS A 30 5.33 -25.14 -4.30
N LEU A 31 5.13 -23.92 -4.81
CA LEU A 31 4.10 -23.63 -5.83
C LEU A 31 4.71 -23.32 -7.21
N GLY A 32 6.03 -23.16 -7.29
CA GLY A 32 6.73 -22.76 -8.50
C GLY A 32 6.67 -21.25 -8.75
N GLY A 33 7.66 -20.73 -9.50
CA GLY A 33 7.78 -19.30 -9.77
C GLY A 33 6.57 -18.71 -10.51
N GLY A 34 5.98 -19.44 -11.47
CA GLY A 34 4.84 -18.94 -12.26
C GLY A 34 3.62 -18.63 -11.40
N ILE A 35 3.26 -19.52 -10.46
CA ILE A 35 2.15 -19.30 -9.53
C ILE A 35 2.49 -18.18 -8.54
N ALA A 36 3.73 -18.13 -8.05
CA ALA A 36 4.17 -17.06 -7.16
C ALA A 36 3.98 -15.67 -7.81
N PHE A 37 4.43 -15.48 -9.05
CA PHE A 37 4.24 -14.21 -9.77
C PHE A 37 2.78 -13.91 -10.09
N ALA A 38 1.96 -14.91 -10.39
CA ALA A 38 0.52 -14.72 -10.59
C ALA A 38 -0.18 -14.19 -9.33
N ILE A 39 0.24 -14.64 -8.14
CA ILE A 39 -0.26 -14.12 -6.86
C ILE A 39 0.08 -12.63 -6.71
N PHE A 40 1.33 -12.23 -6.99
CA PHE A 40 1.71 -10.80 -6.98
C PHE A 40 0.89 -9.99 -7.98
N PHE A 41 0.65 -10.52 -9.17
CA PHE A 41 -0.16 -9.87 -10.19
C PHE A 41 -1.58 -9.58 -9.68
N VAL A 42 -2.22 -10.55 -9.02
CA VAL A 42 -3.55 -10.34 -8.41
C VAL A 42 -3.51 -9.22 -7.36
N PHE A 43 -2.48 -9.18 -6.52
CA PHE A 43 -2.29 -8.08 -5.57
C PHE A 43 -2.04 -6.72 -6.25
N MET A 44 -1.37 -6.68 -7.41
CA MET A 44 -1.19 -5.46 -8.21
C MET A 44 -2.50 -4.97 -8.85
N CYS A 45 -3.37 -5.87 -9.30
CA CYS A 45 -4.70 -5.48 -9.75
C CYS A 45 -5.58 -4.98 -8.59
N GLY A 46 -5.52 -5.66 -7.43
CA GLY A 46 -6.25 -5.27 -6.23
C GLY A 46 -5.87 -3.88 -5.74
N GLN A 47 -4.57 -3.57 -5.64
CA GLN A 47 -4.12 -2.23 -5.23
C GLN A 47 -4.55 -1.15 -6.22
N LEU A 48 -4.58 -1.44 -7.53
CA LEU A 48 -4.98 -0.47 -8.54
C LEU A 48 -6.46 -0.08 -8.37
N LEU A 49 -7.32 -1.09 -8.18
CA LEU A 49 -8.75 -0.87 -7.92
C LEU A 49 -8.98 -0.08 -6.62
N TRP A 50 -8.17 -0.35 -5.58
CA TRP A 50 -8.22 0.39 -4.32
C TRP A 50 -7.85 1.86 -4.50
N VAL A 51 -6.71 2.14 -5.15
CA VAL A 51 -6.23 3.51 -5.41
C VAL A 51 -7.27 4.30 -6.20
N GLN A 52 -7.88 3.69 -7.22
CA GLN A 52 -8.90 4.36 -8.04
C GLN A 52 -10.20 4.67 -7.29
N LYS A 53 -10.60 3.83 -6.33
CA LYS A 53 -11.89 3.99 -5.62
C LYS A 53 -11.80 4.75 -4.31
N VAL A 54 -10.69 4.63 -3.59
CA VAL A 54 -10.60 5.06 -2.18
C VAL A 54 -9.64 6.23 -1.98
N MET A 55 -8.59 6.35 -2.79
CA MET A 55 -7.68 7.48 -2.66
C MET A 55 -8.20 8.68 -3.47
N PRO A 56 -8.60 9.79 -2.83
CA PRO A 56 -8.99 10.99 -3.55
C PRO A 56 -7.79 11.58 -4.28
N GLU A 57 -8.02 12.27 -5.40
CA GLU A 57 -6.95 12.94 -6.13
C GLU A 57 -6.31 14.00 -5.23
N THR A 58 -5.02 13.81 -4.92
CA THR A 58 -4.25 14.71 -4.05
C THR A 58 -3.55 15.83 -4.82
N LYS A 59 -3.63 15.83 -6.15
CA LYS A 59 -2.94 16.77 -7.03
C LYS A 59 -3.63 18.13 -6.99
N GLY A 60 -2.89 19.17 -6.62
CA GLY A 60 -3.38 20.56 -6.66
C GLY A 60 -4.34 20.95 -5.54
N VAL A 61 -4.61 20.06 -4.57
CA VAL A 61 -5.48 20.34 -3.42
C VAL A 61 -4.62 20.86 -2.26
N PRO A 62 -4.90 22.07 -1.71
CA PRO A 62 -4.25 22.58 -0.50
C PRO A 62 -4.40 21.61 0.69
N LEU A 63 -3.40 21.57 1.56
CA LEU A 63 -3.38 20.66 2.72
C LEU A 63 -4.54 20.89 3.69
N GLU A 64 -5.03 22.12 3.79
CA GLU A 64 -6.18 22.49 4.61
C GLU A 64 -7.47 21.88 4.06
N GLU A 65 -7.74 22.05 2.77
CA GLU A 65 -8.88 21.43 2.09
C GLU A 65 -8.83 19.89 2.14
N MET A 66 -7.62 19.31 2.09
CA MET A 66 -7.44 17.86 2.22
C MET A 66 -7.74 17.36 3.64
N SER A 67 -7.41 18.16 4.66
CA SER A 67 -7.71 17.84 6.07
C SER A 67 -9.22 17.93 6.33
N ALA A 68 -9.90 18.93 5.76
CA ALA A 68 -11.36 19.05 5.78
C ALA A 68 -12.05 17.87 5.06
N LYS A 69 -11.60 17.50 3.85
CA LYS A 69 -12.11 16.34 3.11
C LYS A 69 -11.93 15.00 3.83
N LEU A 70 -10.89 14.88 4.66
CA LEU A 70 -10.60 13.70 5.46
C LEU A 70 -11.24 13.73 6.85
N GLY A 71 -11.96 14.80 7.22
CA GLY A 71 -12.59 14.95 8.54
C GLY A 71 -11.60 15.10 9.69
N LEU A 72 -10.41 15.64 9.42
CA LEU A 72 -9.31 15.82 10.37
C LEU A 72 -9.21 17.26 10.91
N GLU A 73 -10.26 18.09 10.74
CA GLU A 73 -10.30 19.44 11.32
C GLU A 73 -10.33 19.39 12.85
N GLN A 74 -9.17 19.69 13.45
CA GLN A 74 -8.97 20.10 14.83
C GLN A 74 -7.93 21.22 14.88
#